data_AF-A0A0B4G3W2-F1
#
_entry.id   AF-A0A0B4G3W2-F1
#
_cell.length_a   1.000
_cell.length_b   1.000
_cell.length_c   1.000
_cell.angle_alpha   90.00
_cell.angle_beta   90.00
_cell.angle_gamma   90.00
#
_symmetry.space_group_name_H-M   'P 1'
#
loop_
_entity.id
_entity.type
_entity.pdbx_description
1 polymer ?
#
loop_
_entity_poly.entity_id
_entity_poly.type
_entity_poly.pdbx_seq_one_letter_code
_entity_poly.pdbx_strand_id
1 'polypeptide(L)'
;MGLPEERSGNESSSDGAPLGGRATMEDLASASRGVDERKLVRKLDLYLIPLIMGIYLFSFVDRVNLGNARLYGLEEDLGLSTSQFQVAVSIFFVTYMVFEVPSNLVLKLFTPRRWIAFITVSWGLVATLMGLVTSYGSLLACRLLLGAVEAGLFPGLNIYLTFFYTRNELALRVGYLFVSAAAAGALGGLLAYGIGHMDGVQGLAGWRWILIIEGIPSVVLGVVTYFALPNDAETAWFLDDAEKALMEVRRRREYGSTKGSGGIERRDVLRAVTDWKAWAFYVAQFGVDTMLYGFSTFLPTIIQALGTWTTAQVQLLTIPCYFLGAAAYMGTAFLSDRMQMRGLFCVIFGSISVVGYGVLLADVATSVHYFACFLVAGGLYVVVGLPLAWDVGERGHVDVLQAPSPMPRDIFAVMLSA
;
A
#
# COMPACT_ATOMS: atom_id res chain seq x y z
N MET A 1 -62.84 -46.31 19.58
CA MET A 1 -61.94 -45.48 20.39
C MET A 1 -60.56 -45.57 19.74
N GLY A 2 -60.07 -44.48 19.15
CA GLY A 2 -58.65 -44.31 18.75
C GLY A 2 -58.21 -44.82 17.37
N LEU A 3 -58.50 -44.01 16.34
CA LEU A 3 -57.71 -43.55 15.16
C LEU A 3 -56.53 -44.35 14.52
N PRO A 4 -56.23 -44.10 13.21
CA PRO A 4 -55.78 -45.09 12.23
C PRO A 4 -54.34 -44.90 11.66
N GLU A 5 -53.93 -45.84 10.80
CA GLU A 5 -53.15 -45.74 9.52
C GLU A 5 -52.07 -44.65 9.35
N GLU A 6 -50.92 -44.83 8.68
CA GLU A 6 -50.60 -45.62 7.49
C GLU A 6 -49.07 -45.60 7.30
N ARG A 7 -48.46 -46.70 6.82
CA ARG A 7 -47.09 -46.74 6.30
C ARG A 7 -47.16 -47.00 4.81
N SER A 8 -46.59 -46.13 3.98
CA SER A 8 -45.63 -46.46 2.91
C SER A 8 -45.51 -45.29 1.92
N GLY A 9 -44.34 -45.11 1.32
CA GLY A 9 -44.15 -44.17 0.23
C GLY A 9 -42.69 -43.75 0.06
N ASN A 10 -41.95 -44.57 -0.67
CA ASN A 10 -40.59 -44.32 -1.14
C ASN A 10 -40.67 -43.50 -2.43
N GLU A 11 -40.08 -42.30 -2.49
CA GLU A 11 -39.80 -41.63 -3.76
C GLU A 11 -38.39 -41.02 -3.75
N SER A 12 -37.54 -41.58 -4.60
CA SER A 12 -36.31 -40.99 -5.09
C SER A 12 -36.63 -40.00 -6.21
N SER A 13 -36.21 -38.76 -6.09
CA SER A 13 -36.05 -37.87 -7.25
C SER A 13 -34.82 -36.99 -7.06
N SER A 14 -33.82 -37.25 -7.90
CA SER A 14 -32.81 -36.30 -8.31
C SER A 14 -33.49 -35.05 -8.87
N ASP A 15 -33.19 -33.87 -8.32
CA ASP A 15 -33.34 -32.63 -9.06
C ASP A 15 -32.35 -31.58 -8.55
N GLY A 16 -31.62 -31.01 -9.50
CA GLY A 16 -30.68 -29.92 -9.26
C GLY A 16 -31.43 -28.70 -8.73
N ALA A 17 -31.24 -28.41 -7.44
CA ALA A 17 -31.73 -27.20 -6.83
C ALA A 17 -30.66 -26.08 -6.94
N PRO A 18 -31.06 -24.82 -7.17
CA PRO A 18 -30.13 -23.70 -7.26
C PRO A 18 -29.36 -23.55 -5.93
N LEU A 19 -28.07 -23.22 -6.00
CA LEU A 19 -27.20 -22.88 -4.86
C LEU A 19 -27.65 -21.57 -4.16
N GLY A 20 -28.87 -21.54 -3.64
CA GLY A 20 -29.49 -20.42 -2.92
C GLY A 20 -29.75 -20.70 -1.44
N GLY A 21 -29.48 -21.91 -0.95
CA GLY A 21 -29.50 -22.24 0.47
C GLY A 21 -28.12 -22.01 1.09
N ARG A 22 -28.03 -21.30 2.23
CA ARG A 22 -26.78 -21.14 2.98
C ARG A 22 -26.23 -22.53 3.34
N ALA A 23 -25.21 -22.99 2.64
CA ALA A 23 -24.48 -24.21 2.96
C ALA A 23 -24.06 -24.19 4.43
N THR A 24 -24.33 -25.28 5.15
CA THR A 24 -23.96 -25.40 6.56
C THR A 24 -22.44 -25.53 6.69
N MET A 25 -21.89 -25.27 7.88
CA MET A 25 -20.44 -25.47 8.10
C MET A 25 -20.01 -26.91 7.85
N GLU A 26 -20.90 -27.88 8.09
CA GLU A 26 -20.64 -29.30 7.82
C GLU A 26 -20.58 -29.59 6.32
N ASP A 27 -21.50 -29.01 5.53
CA ASP A 27 -21.48 -29.13 4.07
C ASP A 27 -20.19 -28.56 3.47
N LEU A 28 -19.82 -27.34 3.89
CA LEU A 28 -18.60 -26.68 3.43
C LEU A 28 -17.35 -27.43 3.86
N ALA A 29 -17.30 -27.90 5.12
CA ALA A 29 -16.18 -28.69 5.61
C ALA A 29 -16.06 -30.03 4.88
N SER A 30 -17.18 -30.64 4.48
CA SER A 30 -17.21 -31.86 3.67
C SER A 30 -16.71 -31.62 2.24
N ALA A 31 -17.13 -30.51 1.62
CA ALA A 31 -16.72 -30.11 0.27
C ALA A 31 -15.25 -29.71 0.20
N SER A 32 -14.67 -29.18 1.29
CA SER A 32 -13.25 -28.84 1.37
C SER A 32 -12.34 -30.00 1.82
N ARG A 33 -12.87 -31.22 2.03
CA ARG A 33 -12.06 -32.35 2.52
C ARG A 33 -10.93 -32.68 1.55
N GLY A 34 -9.69 -32.69 2.07
CA GLY A 34 -8.49 -33.03 1.29
C GLY A 34 -7.76 -31.83 0.68
N VAL A 35 -8.31 -30.61 0.79
CA VAL A 35 -7.62 -29.38 0.38
C VAL A 35 -6.64 -28.95 1.46
N ASP A 36 -5.37 -28.80 1.10
CA ASP A 36 -4.32 -28.31 2.02
C ASP A 36 -4.38 -26.78 2.12
N GLU A 37 -4.68 -26.29 3.32
CA GLU A 37 -4.78 -24.88 3.64
C GLU A 37 -3.49 -24.09 3.29
N ARG A 38 -2.31 -24.69 3.46
CA ARG A 38 -1.04 -24.02 3.12
C ARG A 38 -0.82 -23.91 1.62
N LYS A 39 -1.29 -24.90 0.84
CA LYS A 39 -1.23 -24.85 -0.62
C LYS A 39 -2.19 -23.79 -1.16
N LEU A 40 -3.38 -23.68 -0.57
CA LEU A 40 -4.35 -22.64 -0.90
C LEU A 40 -3.77 -21.23 -0.70
N VAL A 41 -3.14 -20.97 0.46
CA VAL A 41 -2.53 -19.65 0.74
C VAL A 41 -1.41 -19.33 -0.24
N ARG A 42 -0.55 -20.31 -0.56
CA ARG A 42 0.50 -20.12 -1.57
C ARG A 42 -0.06 -19.84 -2.96
N LYS A 43 -1.21 -20.46 -3.30
CA LYS A 43 -1.93 -20.20 -4.55
C LYS A 43 -2.45 -18.75 -4.55
N LEU A 44 -3.10 -18.30 -3.47
CA LEU A 44 -3.51 -16.89 -3.32
C LEU A 44 -2.32 -15.94 -3.47
N ASP A 45 -1.21 -16.25 -2.79
CA ASP A 45 0.01 -15.44 -2.87
C ASP A 45 0.52 -15.32 -4.31
N LEU A 46 0.55 -16.42 -5.07
CA LEU A 46 1.05 -16.42 -6.44
C LEU A 46 0.20 -15.54 -7.39
N TYR A 47 -1.11 -15.49 -7.20
CA TYR A 47 -2.02 -14.75 -8.10
C TYR A 47 -2.28 -13.31 -7.67
N LEU A 48 -2.36 -13.03 -6.36
CA LEU A 48 -2.73 -11.71 -5.85
C LEU A 48 -1.51 -10.84 -5.55
N ILE A 49 -0.50 -11.39 -4.89
CA ILE A 49 0.59 -10.59 -4.30
C ILE A 49 1.50 -9.98 -5.36
N PRO A 50 1.94 -10.66 -6.43
CA PRO A 50 2.74 -10.04 -7.48
C PRO A 50 2.06 -8.83 -8.12
N LEU A 51 0.75 -8.90 -8.34
CA LEU A 51 -0.02 -7.80 -8.94
C LEU A 51 -0.13 -6.62 -7.96
N ILE A 52 -0.51 -6.88 -6.71
CA ILE A 52 -0.65 -5.85 -5.66
C ILE A 52 0.71 -5.18 -5.38
N MET A 53 1.78 -5.97 -5.26
CA MET A 53 3.15 -5.48 -5.11
C MET A 53 3.56 -4.64 -6.32
N GLY A 54 3.25 -5.09 -7.55
CA GLY A 54 3.53 -4.33 -8.77
C GLY A 54 2.85 -2.97 -8.78
N ILE A 55 1.55 -2.91 -8.49
CA ILE A 55 0.80 -1.65 -8.41
C ILE A 55 1.42 -0.70 -7.36
N TYR A 56 1.74 -1.23 -6.17
CA TYR A 56 2.29 -0.42 -5.10
C TYR A 56 3.73 0.02 -5.37
N LEU A 57 4.53 -0.82 -6.03
CA LEU A 57 5.88 -0.50 -6.48
C LEU A 57 5.86 0.68 -7.45
N PHE A 58 5.03 0.63 -8.50
CA PHE A 58 4.94 1.74 -9.45
C PHE A 58 4.36 3.00 -8.78
N SER A 59 3.43 2.86 -7.83
CA SER A 59 2.96 3.98 -6.99
C SER A 59 4.10 4.70 -6.28
N PHE A 60 5.04 3.95 -5.70
CA PHE A 60 6.22 4.57 -5.09
C PHE A 60 7.22 5.11 -6.10
N VAL A 61 7.38 4.48 -7.28
CA VAL A 61 8.24 5.00 -8.36
C VAL A 61 7.79 6.40 -8.74
N ASP A 62 6.51 6.62 -9.05
CA ASP A 62 6.05 7.95 -9.49
C ASP A 62 6.17 9.03 -8.39
N ARG A 63 6.09 8.64 -7.11
CA ARG A 63 6.30 9.58 -5.99
C ARG A 63 7.72 10.13 -5.98
N VAL A 64 8.72 9.27 -6.17
CA VAL A 64 10.14 9.66 -6.17
C VAL A 64 10.61 10.19 -7.53
N ASN A 65 9.86 9.90 -8.59
CA ASN A 65 10.20 10.27 -9.98
C ASN A 65 10.45 11.78 -10.15
N LEU A 66 9.69 12.65 -9.48
CA LEU A 66 9.94 14.10 -9.56
C LEU A 66 11.32 14.52 -9.02
N GLY A 67 11.84 13.79 -8.03
CA GLY A 67 13.20 13.96 -7.53
C GLY A 67 14.25 13.63 -8.59
N ASN A 68 14.00 12.58 -9.37
CA ASN A 68 14.86 12.19 -10.49
C ASN A 68 14.76 13.19 -11.65
N ALA A 69 13.54 13.55 -12.04
CA ALA A 69 13.23 14.52 -13.08
C ALA A 69 13.90 15.89 -12.83
N ARG A 70 14.05 16.29 -11.56
CA ARG A 70 14.77 17.51 -11.18
C ARG A 70 16.19 17.57 -11.73
N LEU A 71 16.93 16.46 -11.68
CA LEU A 71 18.32 16.41 -12.19
C LEU A 71 18.41 16.44 -13.72
N TYR A 72 17.29 16.25 -14.42
CA TYR A 72 17.19 16.29 -15.88
C TYR A 72 16.54 17.59 -16.38
N GLY A 73 16.71 18.69 -15.64
CA GLY A 73 16.36 20.04 -16.12
C GLY A 73 14.91 20.46 -15.90
N LEU A 74 14.13 19.76 -15.06
CA LEU A 74 12.72 20.11 -14.80
C LEU A 74 12.54 21.53 -14.24
N GLU A 75 13.41 21.97 -13.31
CA GLU A 75 13.32 23.31 -12.73
C GLU A 75 13.65 24.40 -13.76
N GLU A 76 14.65 24.16 -14.62
CA GLU A 76 15.08 25.10 -15.66
C GLU A 76 14.04 25.22 -16.78
N ASP A 77 13.50 24.09 -17.27
CA ASP A 77 12.50 24.06 -18.36
C ASP A 77 11.18 24.71 -17.97
N LEU A 78 10.77 24.62 -16.70
CA LEU A 78 9.53 25.19 -16.18
C LEU A 78 9.72 26.55 -15.47
N GLY A 79 10.96 27.04 -15.35
CA GLY A 79 11.30 28.28 -14.65
C GLY A 79 10.94 28.27 -13.16
N LEU A 80 11.12 27.14 -12.49
CA LEU A 80 10.75 26.96 -11.08
C LEU A 80 11.80 27.54 -10.14
N SER A 81 11.35 28.21 -9.08
CA SER A 81 12.19 28.44 -7.91
C SER A 81 12.31 27.16 -7.06
N THR A 82 13.35 27.08 -6.23
CA THR A 82 13.51 26.00 -5.24
C THR A 82 12.29 25.87 -4.32
N SER A 83 11.66 26.99 -3.93
CA SER A 83 10.45 26.97 -3.10
C SER A 83 9.24 26.45 -3.87
N GLN A 84 9.07 26.81 -5.14
CA GLN A 84 8.00 26.29 -6.00
C GLN A 84 8.13 24.79 -6.22
N PHE A 85 9.35 24.27 -6.41
CA PHE A 85 9.59 22.83 -6.50
C PHE A 85 9.17 22.11 -5.20
N GLN A 86 9.55 22.64 -4.04
CA GLN A 86 9.14 22.06 -2.74
C GLN A 86 7.62 22.08 -2.54
N VAL A 87 6.94 23.14 -2.98
CA VAL A 87 5.47 23.20 -2.99
C VAL A 87 4.89 22.13 -3.93
N ALA A 88 5.44 21.95 -5.14
CA ALA A 88 4.99 20.92 -6.07
C ALA A 88 5.16 19.50 -5.50
N VAL A 89 6.24 19.24 -4.76
CA VAL A 89 6.45 17.96 -4.04
C VAL A 89 5.39 17.75 -2.97
N SER A 90 5.17 18.75 -2.11
CA SER A 90 4.34 18.63 -0.91
C SER A 90 2.83 18.70 -1.16
N ILE A 91 2.38 19.49 -2.14
CA ILE A 91 0.95 19.75 -2.40
C ILE A 91 0.17 18.46 -2.73
N PHE A 92 0.85 17.47 -3.32
CA PHE A 92 0.31 16.13 -3.57
C PHE A 92 -0.30 15.51 -2.30
N PHE A 93 0.41 15.62 -1.17
CA PHE A 93 -0.01 15.03 0.10
C PHE A 93 -1.26 15.70 0.68
N VAL A 94 -1.49 16.98 0.39
CA VAL A 94 -2.69 17.70 0.87
C VAL A 94 -3.94 17.03 0.31
N THR A 95 -4.00 16.84 -1.01
CA THR A 95 -5.11 16.13 -1.64
C THR A 95 -5.14 14.66 -1.28
N TYR A 96 -3.98 14.01 -1.14
CA TYR A 96 -3.92 12.62 -0.70
C TYR A 96 -4.62 12.43 0.65
N MET A 97 -4.27 13.22 1.66
CA MET A 97 -4.86 13.14 3.00
C MET A 97 -6.37 13.47 2.99
N VAL A 98 -6.80 14.48 2.23
CA VAL A 98 -8.21 14.88 2.16
C VAL A 98 -9.07 13.79 1.52
N PHE A 99 -8.58 13.14 0.46
CA PHE A 99 -9.33 12.15 -0.29
C PHE A 99 -9.14 10.71 0.19
N GLU A 100 -8.22 10.44 1.12
CA GLU A 100 -7.95 9.10 1.64
C GLU A 100 -9.20 8.47 2.28
N VAL A 101 -9.85 9.20 3.20
CA VAL A 101 -11.07 8.71 3.88
C VAL A 101 -12.24 8.57 2.90
N PRO A 102 -12.61 9.62 2.11
CA PRO A 102 -13.66 9.50 1.10
C PRO A 102 -13.44 8.35 0.12
N SER A 103 -12.23 8.19 -0.40
CA SER A 103 -11.91 7.17 -1.41
C SER A 103 -12.11 5.75 -0.88
N ASN A 104 -11.79 5.50 0.40
CA ASN A 104 -12.05 4.21 1.04
C ASN A 104 -13.52 3.95 1.33
N LEU A 105 -14.32 4.98 1.59
CA LEU A 105 -15.77 4.82 1.73
C LEU A 105 -16.39 4.39 0.40
N VAL A 106 -15.88 4.92 -0.72
CA VAL A 106 -16.30 4.53 -2.07
C VAL A 106 -15.95 3.07 -2.38
N LEU A 107 -14.83 2.53 -1.87
CA LEU A 107 -14.50 1.10 -2.00
C LEU A 107 -15.58 0.18 -1.39
N LYS A 108 -16.37 0.63 -0.41
CA LYS A 108 -17.51 -0.15 0.11
C LYS A 108 -18.73 -0.15 -0.82
N LEU A 109 -18.83 0.85 -1.69
CA LEU A 109 -19.95 1.03 -2.63
C LEU A 109 -19.67 0.35 -3.98
N PHE A 110 -18.40 0.26 -4.38
CA PHE A 110 -17.97 -0.35 -5.63
C PHE A 110 -17.27 -1.68 -5.39
N THR A 111 -17.26 -2.54 -6.41
CA THR A 111 -16.47 -3.78 -6.36
C THR A 111 -14.97 -3.45 -6.33
N PRO A 112 -14.16 -4.06 -5.44
CA PRO A 112 -12.74 -3.71 -5.26
C PRO A 112 -11.93 -3.74 -6.55
N ARG A 113 -12.16 -4.74 -7.41
CA ARG A 113 -11.58 -4.86 -8.76
C ARG A 113 -11.71 -3.59 -9.58
N ARG A 114 -12.93 -3.03 -9.64
CA ARG A 114 -13.22 -1.85 -10.47
C ARG A 114 -12.61 -0.59 -9.85
N TRP A 115 -12.65 -0.47 -8.52
CA TRP A 115 -12.14 0.71 -7.84
C TRP A 115 -10.62 0.80 -7.88
N ILE A 116 -9.92 -0.30 -7.56
CA ILE A 116 -8.44 -0.34 -7.61
C ILE A 116 -7.99 -0.12 -9.05
N ALA A 117 -8.60 -0.78 -10.04
CA ALA A 117 -8.28 -0.55 -11.45
C ALA A 117 -8.52 0.91 -11.89
N PHE A 118 -9.64 1.52 -11.48
CA PHE A 118 -9.94 2.92 -11.77
C PHE A 118 -8.89 3.87 -11.19
N ILE A 119 -8.50 3.66 -9.92
CA ILE A 119 -7.45 4.43 -9.27
C ILE A 119 -6.16 4.30 -10.06
N THR A 120 -5.70 3.06 -10.32
CA THR A 120 -4.41 2.81 -10.98
C THR A 120 -4.37 3.36 -12.40
N VAL A 121 -5.46 3.24 -13.19
CA VAL A 121 -5.53 3.82 -14.54
C VAL A 121 -5.54 5.36 -14.48
N SER A 122 -6.39 5.95 -13.63
CA SER A 122 -6.54 7.40 -13.55
C SER A 122 -5.25 8.07 -13.08
N TRP A 123 -4.62 7.49 -12.06
CA TRP A 123 -3.34 7.92 -11.55
C TRP A 123 -2.22 7.78 -12.59
N GLY A 124 -2.08 6.61 -13.24
CA GLY A 124 -1.08 6.41 -14.30
C GLY A 124 -1.27 7.37 -15.48
N LEU A 125 -2.51 7.70 -15.82
CA LEU A 125 -2.81 8.68 -16.86
C LEU A 125 -2.34 10.09 -16.45
N VAL A 126 -2.64 10.52 -15.23
CA VAL A 126 -2.18 11.81 -14.72
C VAL A 126 -0.65 11.86 -14.63
N ALA A 127 0.00 10.78 -14.17
CA ALA A 127 1.46 10.67 -14.11
C ALA A 127 2.09 10.79 -15.51
N THR A 128 1.54 10.07 -16.50
CA THR A 128 2.01 10.13 -17.90
C THR A 128 1.83 11.54 -18.49
N LEU A 129 0.65 12.14 -18.30
CA LEU A 129 0.34 13.48 -18.81
C LEU A 129 1.16 14.57 -18.11
N MET A 130 1.67 14.32 -16.90
CA MET A 130 2.54 15.26 -16.18
C MET A 130 3.84 15.53 -16.95
N GLY A 131 4.34 14.61 -17.80
CA GLY A 131 5.49 14.88 -18.67
C GLY A 131 5.23 15.91 -19.78
N LEU A 132 3.97 16.28 -20.03
CA LEU A 132 3.57 17.25 -21.05
C LEU A 132 3.36 18.66 -20.48
N VAL A 133 3.54 18.88 -19.17
CA VAL A 133 3.32 20.18 -18.54
C VAL A 133 4.35 21.22 -19.02
N THR A 134 3.95 22.48 -19.10
CA THR A 134 4.77 23.58 -19.61
C THR A 134 4.88 24.76 -18.64
N SER A 135 4.20 24.69 -17.50
CA SER A 135 4.22 25.74 -16.48
C SER A 135 4.13 25.18 -15.06
N TYR A 136 4.53 25.99 -14.09
CA TYR A 136 4.33 25.71 -12.66
C TYR A 136 2.86 25.42 -12.31
N GLY A 137 1.92 26.21 -12.85
CA GLY A 137 0.49 26.02 -12.59
C GLY A 137 -0.04 24.67 -13.09
N SER A 138 0.36 24.26 -14.30
CA SER A 138 0.02 22.93 -14.82
C SER A 138 0.65 21.80 -14.01
N LEU A 139 1.89 21.97 -13.53
CA LEU A 139 2.54 21.01 -12.64
C LEU A 139 1.75 20.86 -11.34
N LEU A 140 1.38 21.96 -10.68
CA LEU A 140 0.55 21.93 -9.47
C LEU A 140 -0.81 21.27 -9.69
N ALA A 141 -1.48 21.57 -10.81
CA ALA A 141 -2.75 20.95 -11.14
C ALA A 141 -2.61 19.42 -11.29
N CYS A 142 -1.61 18.95 -12.03
CA CYS A 142 -1.29 17.53 -12.14
C CYS A 142 -1.00 16.92 -10.76
N ARG A 143 -0.24 17.59 -9.89
CA ARG A 143 0.08 17.10 -8.54
C ARG A 143 -1.13 16.96 -7.62
N LEU A 144 -2.03 17.94 -7.65
CA LEU A 144 -3.29 17.90 -6.90
C LEU A 144 -4.20 16.78 -7.40
N LEU A 145 -4.33 16.63 -8.72
CA LEU A 145 -5.12 15.55 -9.31
C LEU A 145 -4.54 14.19 -8.96
N LEU A 146 -3.22 14.03 -9.08
CA LEU A 146 -2.49 12.81 -8.76
C LEU A 146 -2.74 12.39 -7.30
N GLY A 147 -2.63 13.33 -6.36
CA GLY A 147 -2.90 13.07 -4.94
C GLY A 147 -4.34 12.67 -4.68
N ALA A 148 -5.31 13.33 -5.31
CA ALA A 148 -6.72 13.03 -5.14
C ALA A 148 -7.10 11.63 -5.66
N VAL A 149 -6.53 11.21 -6.80
CA VAL A 149 -6.84 9.89 -7.38
C VAL A 149 -6.08 8.76 -6.68
N GLU A 150 -4.84 8.99 -6.25
CA GLU A 150 -3.98 7.97 -5.62
C GLU A 150 -4.34 7.70 -4.16
N ALA A 151 -5.02 8.64 -3.49
CA ALA A 151 -5.34 8.61 -2.06
C ALA A 151 -5.93 7.28 -1.54
N GLY A 152 -6.78 6.64 -2.34
CA GLY A 152 -7.44 5.38 -1.97
C GLY A 152 -6.61 4.12 -2.17
N LEU A 153 -5.41 4.21 -2.75
CA LEU A 153 -4.68 3.03 -3.21
C LEU A 153 -4.19 2.18 -2.03
N PHE A 154 -3.34 2.73 -1.17
CA PHE A 154 -2.77 1.97 -0.05
C PHE A 154 -3.84 1.38 0.89
N PRO A 155 -4.78 2.17 1.43
CA PRO A 155 -5.82 1.62 2.29
C PRO A 155 -6.79 0.70 1.53
N GLY A 156 -7.06 0.97 0.25
CA GLY A 156 -7.85 0.08 -0.62
C GLY A 156 -7.21 -1.29 -0.82
N LEU A 157 -5.89 -1.34 -1.04
CA LEU A 157 -5.12 -2.59 -1.13
C LEU A 157 -5.12 -3.35 0.20
N ASN A 158 -4.96 -2.65 1.33
CA ASN A 158 -5.02 -3.26 2.66
C ASN A 158 -6.39 -3.89 2.93
N ILE A 159 -7.49 -3.16 2.66
CA ILE A 159 -8.85 -3.69 2.80
C ILE A 159 -9.06 -4.88 1.86
N TYR A 160 -8.61 -4.78 0.62
CA TYR A 160 -8.73 -5.86 -0.36
C TYR A 160 -8.07 -7.16 0.12
N LEU A 161 -6.88 -7.09 0.71
CA LEU A 161 -6.19 -8.25 1.26
C LEU A 161 -7.00 -8.93 2.38
N THR A 162 -7.80 -8.18 3.15
CA THR A 162 -8.65 -8.77 4.19
C THR A 162 -9.75 -9.69 3.66
N PHE A 163 -10.10 -9.62 2.37
CA PHE A 163 -11.09 -10.52 1.76
C PHE A 163 -10.55 -11.92 1.47
N PHE A 164 -9.21 -12.07 1.39
CA PHE A 164 -8.54 -13.32 1.02
C PHE A 164 -7.65 -13.89 2.12
N TYR A 165 -7.16 -13.04 3.03
CA TYR A 165 -6.18 -13.43 4.04
C TYR A 165 -6.74 -13.29 5.46
N THR A 166 -6.29 -14.21 6.31
CA THR A 166 -6.56 -14.13 7.75
C THR A 166 -5.72 -13.04 8.40
N ARG A 167 -6.11 -12.55 9.58
CA ARG A 167 -5.41 -11.54 10.40
C ARG A 167 -3.94 -11.91 10.60
N ASN A 168 -3.64 -13.19 10.85
CA ASN A 168 -2.28 -13.68 11.05
C ASN A 168 -1.45 -13.69 9.76
N GLU A 169 -2.09 -13.86 8.60
CA GLU A 169 -1.42 -13.88 7.30
C GLU A 169 -1.24 -12.47 6.74
N LEU A 170 -2.17 -11.57 7.05
CA LEU A 170 -2.24 -10.20 6.55
C LEU A 170 -0.97 -9.40 6.86
N ALA A 171 -0.47 -9.49 8.10
CA ALA A 171 0.72 -8.75 8.54
C ALA A 171 1.94 -9.00 7.64
N LEU A 172 2.17 -10.25 7.22
CA LEU A 172 3.26 -10.59 6.31
C LEU A 172 3.08 -9.98 4.91
N ARG A 173 1.85 -9.94 4.39
CA ARG A 173 1.54 -9.44 3.04
C ARG A 173 1.60 -7.92 3.00
N VAL A 174 1.18 -7.26 4.08
CA VAL A 174 1.40 -5.82 4.27
C VAL A 174 2.90 -5.51 4.31
N GLY A 175 3.71 -6.36 4.95
CA GLY A 175 5.18 -6.27 4.90
C GLY A 175 5.74 -6.29 3.47
N TYR A 176 5.19 -7.11 2.56
CA TYR A 176 5.60 -7.13 1.16
C TYR A 176 5.34 -5.81 0.40
N LEU A 177 4.31 -5.06 0.78
CA LEU A 177 4.06 -3.72 0.24
C LEU A 177 5.23 -2.79 0.59
N PHE A 178 5.71 -2.81 1.84
CA PHE A 178 6.86 -1.99 2.24
C PHE A 178 8.17 -2.40 1.55
N VAL A 179 8.39 -3.70 1.33
CA VAL A 179 9.51 -4.15 0.49
C VAL A 179 9.41 -3.57 -0.92
N SER A 180 8.19 -3.55 -1.48
CA SER A 180 7.93 -2.99 -2.82
C SER A 180 8.23 -1.49 -2.88
N ALA A 181 7.93 -0.74 -1.82
CA ALA A 181 8.28 0.68 -1.72
C ALA A 181 9.80 0.93 -1.68
N ALA A 182 10.57 0.07 -1.01
CA ALA A 182 12.04 0.16 -1.03
C ALA A 182 12.62 -0.22 -2.40
N ALA A 183 12.08 -1.28 -3.03
CA ALA A 183 12.47 -1.70 -4.37
C ALA A 183 12.14 -0.63 -5.43
N ALA A 184 11.05 0.11 -5.26
CA ALA A 184 10.65 1.21 -6.12
C ALA A 184 11.69 2.32 -6.18
N GLY A 185 12.35 2.67 -5.07
CA GLY A 185 13.44 3.66 -5.07
C GLY A 185 14.61 3.23 -5.96
N ALA A 186 15.05 1.97 -5.82
CA ALA A 186 16.12 1.41 -6.64
C ALA A 186 15.73 1.33 -8.14
N LEU A 187 14.49 0.90 -8.43
CA LEU A 187 13.99 0.83 -9.80
C LEU A 187 13.84 2.22 -10.42
N GLY A 188 13.34 3.20 -9.68
CA GLY A 188 13.18 4.58 -10.15
C GLY A 188 14.52 5.22 -10.52
N GLY A 189 15.58 5.00 -9.71
CA GLY A 189 16.93 5.44 -10.08
C GLY A 189 17.46 4.75 -11.34
N LEU A 190 17.21 3.45 -11.50
CA LEU A 190 17.63 2.69 -12.69
C LEU A 190 16.88 3.12 -13.95
N LEU A 191 15.57 3.34 -13.86
CA LEU A 191 14.73 3.83 -14.96
C LEU A 191 15.14 5.25 -15.34
N ALA A 192 15.35 6.13 -14.38
CA ALA A 192 15.85 7.48 -14.62
C ALA A 192 17.25 7.49 -15.27
N TYR A 193 18.14 6.56 -14.90
CA TYR A 193 19.42 6.39 -15.59
C TYR A 193 19.23 5.99 -17.07
N GLY A 194 18.40 4.98 -17.33
CA GLY A 194 18.18 4.47 -18.69
C GLY A 194 17.49 5.49 -19.59
N ILE A 195 16.36 6.04 -19.12
CA ILE A 195 15.52 6.99 -19.87
C ILE A 195 16.19 8.35 -20.00
N GLY A 196 17.04 8.74 -19.05
CA GLY A 196 17.77 10.00 -19.09
C GLY A 196 18.65 10.20 -20.33
N HIS A 197 19.04 9.12 -21.01
CA HIS A 197 19.78 9.18 -22.28
C HIS A 197 18.90 9.61 -23.47
N MET A 198 17.59 9.72 -23.29
CA MET A 198 16.64 10.23 -24.28
C MET A 198 16.51 11.76 -24.25
N ASP A 199 17.39 12.45 -23.54
CA ASP A 199 17.41 13.91 -23.55
C ASP A 199 17.61 14.47 -24.98
N GLY A 200 16.74 15.40 -25.38
CA GLY A 200 16.71 15.98 -26.72
C GLY A 200 16.02 15.12 -27.78
N VAL A 201 15.59 13.89 -27.46
CA VAL A 201 14.82 13.06 -28.40
C VAL A 201 13.46 13.72 -28.67
N GLN A 202 13.15 13.93 -29.94
CA GLN A 202 11.98 14.70 -30.40
C GLN A 202 11.91 16.15 -29.87
N GLY A 203 13.04 16.72 -29.45
CA GLY A 203 13.08 18.08 -28.88
C GLY A 203 12.50 18.16 -27.46
N LEU A 204 12.25 17.03 -26.80
CA LEU A 204 11.80 16.98 -25.42
C LEU A 204 12.98 16.76 -24.47
N ALA A 205 12.96 17.47 -23.34
CA ALA A 205 13.93 17.28 -22.27
C ALA A 205 13.78 15.90 -21.61
N GLY A 206 14.88 15.34 -21.11
CA GLY A 206 14.91 14.01 -20.50
C GLY A 206 13.88 13.80 -19.40
N TRP A 207 13.63 14.83 -18.56
CA TRP A 207 12.63 14.75 -17.49
C TRP A 207 11.21 14.43 -17.99
N ARG A 208 10.85 14.89 -19.18
CA ARG A 208 9.53 14.64 -19.79
C ARG A 208 9.40 13.17 -20.13
N TRP A 209 10.44 12.58 -20.73
CA TRP A 209 10.48 11.16 -21.05
C TRP A 209 10.43 10.28 -19.80
N ILE A 210 11.12 10.68 -18.73
CA ILE A 210 11.08 9.93 -17.46
C ILE A 210 9.63 9.88 -16.92
N LEU A 211 8.92 11.01 -16.87
CA LEU A 211 7.53 11.02 -16.41
C LEU A 211 6.58 10.25 -17.34
N ILE A 212 6.74 10.38 -18.66
CA ILE A 212 5.88 9.70 -19.65
C ILE A 212 6.09 8.18 -19.60
N ILE A 213 7.34 7.73 -19.67
CA ILE A 213 7.66 6.31 -19.79
C ILE A 213 7.42 5.58 -18.47
N GLU A 214 7.69 6.20 -17.32
CA GLU A 214 7.43 5.58 -16.01
C GLU A 214 5.92 5.51 -15.69
N GLY A 215 5.10 6.46 -16.17
CA GLY A 215 3.66 6.46 -15.97
C GLY A 215 2.87 5.46 -16.85
N ILE A 216 3.41 5.04 -18.01
CA ILE A 216 2.73 4.10 -18.91
C ILE A 216 2.51 2.71 -18.27
N PRO A 217 3.52 2.07 -17.66
CA PRO A 217 3.35 0.80 -16.93
C PRO A 217 2.22 0.86 -15.90
N SER A 218 2.05 1.99 -15.22
CA SER A 218 0.95 2.22 -14.27
C SER A 218 -0.42 2.11 -14.94
N VAL A 219 -0.61 2.73 -16.11
CA VAL A 219 -1.86 2.60 -16.89
C VAL A 219 -2.11 1.16 -17.30
N VAL A 220 -1.07 0.48 -17.82
CA VAL A 220 -1.15 -0.92 -18.25
C VAL A 220 -1.52 -1.82 -17.07
N LEU A 221 -0.86 -1.64 -15.91
CA LEU A 221 -1.17 -2.38 -14.69
C LEU A 221 -2.59 -2.13 -14.21
N GLY A 222 -3.11 -0.91 -14.34
CA GLY A 222 -4.51 -0.62 -14.01
C GLY A 222 -5.49 -1.39 -14.90
N VAL A 223 -5.23 -1.46 -16.21
CA VAL A 223 -6.04 -2.27 -17.14
C VAL A 223 -5.91 -3.76 -16.83
N VAL A 224 -4.69 -4.26 -16.56
CA VAL A 224 -4.48 -5.65 -16.15
C VAL A 224 -5.21 -5.96 -14.85
N THR A 225 -5.18 -5.05 -13.88
CA THR A 225 -5.89 -5.18 -12.60
C THR A 225 -7.38 -5.33 -12.81
N TYR A 226 -7.95 -4.60 -13.78
CA TYR A 226 -9.34 -4.76 -14.15
C TYR A 226 -9.66 -6.17 -14.65
N PHE A 227 -8.74 -6.94 -15.23
CA PHE A 227 -9.03 -8.30 -15.71
C PHE A 227 -8.56 -9.40 -14.75
N ALA A 228 -7.43 -9.20 -14.09
CA ALA A 228 -6.76 -10.19 -13.27
C ALA A 228 -7.30 -10.25 -11.83
N LEU A 229 -7.71 -9.11 -11.25
CA LEU A 229 -8.07 -9.03 -9.83
C LEU A 229 -9.51 -9.55 -9.58
N PRO A 230 -9.70 -10.63 -8.80
CA PRO A 230 -11.05 -11.06 -8.40
C PRO A 230 -11.65 -10.12 -7.34
N ASN A 231 -12.98 -10.08 -7.23
CA ASN A 231 -13.64 -9.23 -6.22
C ASN A 231 -13.55 -9.82 -4.82
N ASP A 232 -13.80 -11.13 -4.73
CA ASP A 232 -13.92 -11.90 -3.50
C ASP A 232 -13.50 -13.35 -3.77
N ALA A 233 -13.28 -14.14 -2.72
CA ALA A 233 -12.90 -15.54 -2.83
C ALA A 233 -13.88 -16.38 -3.67
N GLU A 234 -15.18 -16.08 -3.62
CA GLU A 234 -16.21 -16.77 -4.41
C GLU A 234 -16.06 -16.54 -5.93
N THR A 235 -15.63 -15.32 -6.31
CA THR A 235 -15.46 -14.90 -7.71
C THR A 235 -14.05 -15.10 -8.24
N ALA A 236 -13.15 -15.70 -7.43
CA ALA A 236 -11.79 -16.00 -7.81
C ALA A 236 -11.76 -17.05 -8.92
N TRP A 237 -11.36 -16.62 -10.12
CA TRP A 237 -11.33 -17.45 -11.33
C TRP A 237 -10.26 -18.54 -11.30
N PHE A 238 -9.24 -18.41 -10.43
CA PHE A 238 -8.17 -19.39 -10.28
C PHE A 238 -8.44 -20.42 -9.17
N LEU A 239 -9.53 -20.28 -8.40
CA LEU A 239 -9.90 -21.22 -7.34
C LEU A 239 -10.91 -22.25 -7.81
N ASP A 240 -10.69 -23.50 -7.43
CA ASP A 240 -11.63 -24.60 -7.66
C ASP A 240 -12.75 -24.59 -6.61
N ASP A 241 -13.85 -25.30 -6.85
CA ASP A 241 -15.03 -25.25 -5.95
C ASP A 241 -14.72 -25.75 -4.54
N ALA A 242 -13.86 -26.77 -4.39
CA ALA A 242 -13.40 -27.25 -3.10
C ALA A 242 -12.53 -26.22 -2.36
N GLU A 243 -11.72 -25.45 -3.09
CA GLU A 243 -10.90 -24.36 -2.54
C GLU A 243 -11.76 -23.17 -2.12
N LYS A 244 -12.78 -22.81 -2.92
CA LYS A 244 -13.78 -21.79 -2.56
C LYS A 244 -14.56 -22.17 -1.32
N ALA A 245 -14.94 -23.45 -1.18
CA ALA A 245 -15.56 -23.96 0.04
C ALA A 245 -14.64 -23.79 1.25
N LEU A 246 -13.34 -24.11 1.11
CA LEU A 246 -12.35 -23.90 2.18
C LEU A 246 -12.19 -22.41 2.55
N MET A 247 -12.19 -21.52 1.56
CA MET A 247 -12.13 -20.07 1.79
C MET A 247 -13.31 -19.58 2.64
N GLU A 248 -14.53 -20.05 2.36
CA GLU A 248 -15.71 -19.69 3.14
C GLU A 248 -15.64 -20.28 4.56
N VAL A 249 -15.12 -21.51 4.73
CA VAL A 249 -14.87 -22.09 6.06
C VAL A 249 -13.90 -21.23 6.86
N ARG A 250 -12.79 -20.80 6.26
CA ARG A 250 -11.78 -19.94 6.88
C ARG A 250 -12.38 -18.61 7.31
N ARG A 251 -13.11 -17.95 6.41
CA ARG A 251 -13.79 -16.68 6.67
C ARG A 251 -14.77 -16.79 7.83
N ARG A 252 -15.59 -17.86 7.87
CA ARG A 252 -16.55 -18.10 8.97
C ARG A 252 -15.86 -18.45 10.29
N ARG A 253 -14.72 -19.14 10.26
CA ARG A 253 -13.92 -19.45 11.46
C ARG A 253 -13.35 -18.18 12.09
N GLU A 254 -12.97 -17.20 11.28
CA GLU A 254 -12.28 -16.00 11.73
C GLU A 254 -13.21 -14.86 12.13
N TYR A 255 -14.28 -14.62 11.34
CA TYR A 255 -15.22 -13.53 11.57
C TYR A 255 -16.52 -13.98 12.27
N GLY A 256 -16.69 -15.29 12.50
CA GLY A 256 -17.92 -15.88 13.04
C GLY A 256 -19.12 -15.78 12.09
N SER A 257 -20.21 -16.48 12.40
CA SER A 257 -21.50 -16.35 11.68
C SER A 257 -22.29 -15.09 12.08
N THR A 258 -21.64 -14.11 12.71
CA THR A 258 -22.30 -12.98 13.33
C THR A 258 -22.38 -11.82 12.33
N LYS A 259 -23.50 -11.72 11.61
CA LYS A 259 -23.91 -10.50 10.88
C LYS A 259 -24.22 -9.29 11.82
N GLY A 260 -23.55 -9.18 12.98
CA GLY A 260 -24.10 -8.49 14.15
C GLY A 260 -23.25 -7.42 14.85
N SER A 261 -22.07 -7.04 14.35
CA SER A 261 -21.30 -5.90 14.93
C SER A 261 -20.74 -4.95 13.87
N GLY A 262 -21.38 -4.87 12.69
CA GLY A 262 -20.88 -4.14 11.53
C GLY A 262 -21.17 -2.64 11.51
N GLY A 263 -21.33 -1.99 12.66
CA GLY A 263 -21.49 -0.54 12.77
C GLY A 263 -20.24 0.06 13.41
N ILE A 264 -19.68 1.11 12.81
CA ILE A 264 -18.74 1.99 13.51
C ILE A 264 -19.55 2.69 14.59
N GLU A 265 -19.46 2.25 15.86
CA GLU A 265 -20.14 2.91 16.95
C GLU A 265 -19.46 4.25 17.25
N ARG A 266 -20.25 5.32 17.42
CA ARG A 266 -19.75 6.66 17.75
C ARG A 266 -18.84 6.64 18.99
N ARG A 267 -19.12 5.74 19.93
CA ARG A 267 -18.32 5.53 21.14
C ARG A 267 -16.94 4.99 20.83
N ASP A 268 -16.82 4.06 19.89
CA ASP A 268 -15.54 3.48 19.48
C ASP A 268 -14.73 4.47 18.67
N VAL A 269 -15.38 5.30 17.85
CA VAL A 269 -14.73 6.45 17.19
C VAL A 269 -14.21 7.44 18.23
N LEU A 270 -15.04 7.84 19.20
CA LEU A 270 -14.59 8.78 20.24
C LEU A 270 -13.45 8.20 21.06
N ARG A 271 -13.49 6.91 21.42
CA ARG A 271 -12.40 6.23 22.12
C ARG A 271 -11.12 6.24 21.29
N ALA A 272 -11.19 5.90 20.01
CA ALA A 272 -10.02 5.93 19.13
C ALA A 272 -9.43 7.34 18.95
N VAL A 273 -10.28 8.37 18.86
CA VAL A 273 -9.86 9.77 18.68
C VAL A 273 -9.37 10.39 19.99
N THR A 274 -9.72 9.84 21.15
CA THR A 274 -9.27 10.33 22.47
C THR A 274 -8.13 9.51 23.07
N ASP A 275 -7.73 8.41 22.43
CA ASP A 275 -6.63 7.57 22.91
C ASP A 275 -5.29 8.28 22.70
N TRP A 276 -4.64 8.66 23.80
CA TRP A 276 -3.33 9.31 23.77
C TRP A 276 -2.25 8.43 23.14
N LYS A 277 -2.37 7.10 23.21
CA LYS A 277 -1.42 6.18 22.58
C LYS A 277 -1.50 6.25 21.06
N ALA A 278 -2.72 6.39 20.52
CA ALA A 278 -2.94 6.59 19.09
C ALA A 278 -2.31 7.91 18.63
N TRP A 279 -2.53 9.00 19.37
CA TRP A 279 -1.90 10.29 19.06
C TRP A 279 -0.37 10.25 19.16
N ALA A 280 0.18 9.59 20.18
CA ALA A 280 1.62 9.41 20.31
C ALA A 280 2.20 8.63 19.12
N PHE A 281 1.51 7.59 18.67
CA PHE A 281 1.86 6.83 17.48
C PHE A 281 1.78 7.69 16.20
N TYR A 282 0.72 8.48 16.02
CA TYR A 282 0.57 9.35 14.84
C TYR A 282 1.64 10.44 14.78
N VAL A 283 2.00 11.05 15.92
CA VAL A 283 3.08 12.04 15.98
C VAL A 283 4.43 11.40 15.66
N ALA A 284 4.69 10.19 16.19
CA ALA A 284 5.91 9.46 15.85
C ALA A 284 5.96 9.11 14.35
N GLN A 285 4.86 8.59 13.80
CA GLN A 285 4.77 8.21 12.39
C GLN A 285 4.91 9.41 11.46
N PHE A 286 4.35 10.57 11.82
CA PHE A 286 4.53 11.82 11.07
C PHE A 286 6.01 12.19 10.88
N GLY A 287 6.82 12.08 11.95
CA GLY A 287 8.26 12.33 11.85
C GLY A 287 8.99 11.32 10.95
N VAL A 288 8.60 10.04 11.06
CA VAL A 288 9.17 8.94 10.27
C VAL A 288 8.83 9.07 8.78
N ASP A 289 7.59 9.41 8.44
CA ASP A 289 7.17 9.60 7.05
C ASP A 289 7.76 10.88 6.44
N THR A 290 7.91 11.94 7.25
CA THR A 290 8.64 13.15 6.84
C THR A 290 10.08 12.82 6.46
N MET A 291 10.74 11.97 7.25
CA MET A 291 12.08 11.46 6.95
C MET A 291 12.09 10.62 5.66
N LEU A 292 11.10 9.76 5.46
CA LEU A 292 10.97 8.90 4.27
C LEU A 292 10.88 9.69 2.97
N TYR A 293 9.91 10.60 2.90
CA TYR A 293 9.67 11.36 1.67
C TYR A 293 10.74 12.43 1.44
N GLY A 294 11.27 13.02 2.52
CA GLY A 294 12.40 13.94 2.44
C GLY A 294 13.65 13.24 1.89
N PHE A 295 14.02 12.08 2.43
CA PHE A 295 15.15 11.33 1.90
C PHE A 295 14.90 10.83 0.48
N SER A 296 13.79 10.14 0.24
CA SER A 296 13.56 9.44 -1.03
C SER A 296 13.39 10.40 -2.21
N THR A 297 12.79 11.57 -2.01
CA THR A 297 12.61 12.57 -3.08
C THR A 297 13.91 13.32 -3.36
N PHE A 298 14.69 13.64 -2.33
CA PHE A 298 15.86 14.51 -2.47
C PHE A 298 17.19 13.75 -2.52
N LEU A 299 17.21 12.43 -2.34
CA LEU A 299 18.44 11.62 -2.41
C LEU A 299 19.27 11.88 -3.68
N PRO A 300 18.69 11.92 -4.90
CA PRO A 300 19.47 12.24 -6.09
C PRO A 300 20.11 13.63 -5.99
N THR A 301 19.37 14.64 -5.53
CA THR A 301 19.87 16.00 -5.33
C THR A 301 20.96 16.05 -4.25
N ILE A 302 20.81 15.31 -3.15
CA ILE A 302 21.80 15.19 -2.09
C ILE A 302 23.09 14.64 -2.69
N ILE A 303 23.04 13.49 -3.37
CA ILE A 303 24.22 12.88 -4.00
C ILE A 303 24.84 13.82 -5.04
N GLN A 304 24.05 14.49 -5.88
CA GLN A 304 24.57 15.47 -6.84
C GLN A 304 25.33 16.62 -6.15
N ALA A 305 24.93 17.02 -4.95
CA ALA A 305 25.58 18.07 -4.18
C ALA A 305 26.88 17.61 -3.50
N LEU A 306 27.10 16.31 -3.30
CA LEU A 306 28.29 15.80 -2.59
C LEU A 306 29.58 15.87 -3.42
N GLY A 307 29.50 16.05 -4.74
CA GLY A 307 30.64 15.90 -5.63
C GLY A 307 30.29 16.05 -7.11
N THR A 308 31.30 15.89 -7.96
CA THR A 308 31.20 16.15 -9.40
C THR A 308 30.93 14.85 -10.17
N TRP A 309 29.67 14.44 -10.17
CA TRP A 309 29.19 13.32 -11.01
C TRP A 309 28.25 13.83 -12.08
N THR A 310 28.20 13.09 -13.19
CA THR A 310 27.16 13.26 -14.20
C THR A 310 25.79 12.87 -13.61
N THR A 311 24.71 13.45 -14.11
CA THR A 311 23.34 13.11 -13.70
C THR A 311 23.09 11.59 -13.75
N ALA A 312 23.55 10.94 -14.82
CA ALA A 312 23.42 9.50 -15.00
C ALA A 312 24.16 8.70 -13.89
N GLN A 313 25.38 9.12 -13.53
CA GLN A 313 26.12 8.50 -12.42
C GLN A 313 25.42 8.72 -11.08
N VAL A 314 24.87 9.90 -10.84
CA VAL A 314 24.11 10.18 -9.61
C VAL A 314 22.93 9.23 -9.47
N GLN A 315 22.18 9.00 -10.54
CA GLN A 315 21.07 8.04 -10.53
C GLN A 315 21.52 6.63 -10.16
N LEU A 316 22.65 6.16 -10.70
CA LEU A 316 23.22 4.86 -10.32
C LEU A 316 23.66 4.81 -8.85
N LEU A 317 24.19 5.90 -8.30
CA LEU A 317 24.64 5.98 -6.90
C LEU A 317 23.50 5.93 -5.89
N THR A 318 22.25 6.21 -6.29
CA THR A 318 21.07 6.05 -5.42
C THR A 318 20.73 4.57 -5.17
N ILE A 319 20.98 3.71 -6.16
CA ILE A 319 20.54 2.30 -6.16
C ILE A 319 21.13 1.52 -4.97
N PRO A 320 22.44 1.60 -4.66
CA PRO A 320 23.02 0.92 -3.49
C PRO A 320 22.40 1.37 -2.16
N CYS A 321 22.01 2.65 -2.03
CA CYS A 321 21.39 3.15 -0.79
C CYS A 321 20.02 2.50 -0.58
N TYR A 322 19.17 2.47 -1.62
CA TYR A 322 17.86 1.81 -1.56
C TYR A 322 17.98 0.30 -1.36
N PHE A 323 18.94 -0.35 -2.02
CA PHE A 323 19.19 -1.78 -1.84
C PHE A 323 19.56 -2.12 -0.41
N LEU A 324 20.47 -1.35 0.21
CA LEU A 324 20.81 -1.53 1.62
C LEU A 324 19.60 -1.31 2.52
N GLY A 325 18.79 -0.27 2.25
CA GLY A 325 17.55 -0.01 2.97
C GLY A 325 16.58 -1.20 2.93
N ALA A 326 16.35 -1.75 1.74
CA ALA A 326 15.52 -2.93 1.55
C ALA A 326 16.08 -4.17 2.28
N ALA A 327 17.39 -4.43 2.16
CA ALA A 327 18.05 -5.54 2.84
C ALA A 327 18.00 -5.41 4.37
N ALA A 328 18.22 -4.21 4.90
CA ALA A 328 18.11 -3.90 6.32
C ALA A 328 16.68 -4.11 6.83
N TYR A 329 15.67 -3.64 6.08
CA TYR A 329 14.26 -3.87 6.41
C TYR A 329 13.92 -5.36 6.45
N MET A 330 14.24 -6.12 5.40
CA MET A 330 13.93 -7.56 5.34
C MET A 330 14.62 -8.34 6.46
N GLY A 331 15.92 -8.08 6.69
CA GLY A 331 16.67 -8.74 7.76
C GLY A 331 16.12 -8.41 9.15
N THR A 332 15.79 -7.14 9.37
CA THR A 332 15.24 -6.68 10.65
C THR A 332 13.82 -7.16 10.88
N ALA A 333 12.96 -7.15 9.87
CA ALA A 333 11.59 -7.65 9.97
C ALA A 333 11.59 -9.13 10.38
N PHE A 334 12.40 -9.97 9.71
CA PHE A 334 12.54 -11.37 10.06
C PHE A 334 13.05 -11.59 11.50
N LEU A 335 14.07 -10.84 11.91
CA LEU A 335 14.66 -10.96 13.24
C LEU A 335 13.71 -10.43 14.33
N SER A 336 13.01 -9.34 14.03
CA SER A 336 12.03 -8.72 14.90
C SER A 336 10.83 -9.63 15.14
N ASP A 337 10.34 -10.31 14.11
CA ASP A 337 9.27 -11.31 14.25
C ASP A 337 9.71 -12.54 15.05
N ARG A 338 10.98 -12.93 15.00
CA ARG A 338 11.48 -14.02 15.87
C ARG A 338 11.64 -13.61 17.33
N MET A 339 12.11 -12.40 17.58
CA MET A 339 12.39 -11.94 18.94
C MET A 339 11.21 -11.23 19.60
N GLN A 340 10.16 -10.88 18.85
CA GLN A 340 8.98 -10.14 19.33
C GLN A 340 9.33 -8.81 20.03
N MET A 341 10.49 -8.23 19.72
CA MET A 341 11.02 -7.00 20.33
C MET A 341 11.02 -5.83 19.34
N ARG A 342 9.89 -5.57 18.66
CA ARG A 342 9.89 -4.63 17.52
C ARG A 342 10.22 -3.18 17.91
N GLY A 343 9.81 -2.73 19.09
CA GLY A 343 10.13 -1.37 19.57
C GLY A 343 11.63 -1.08 19.71
N LEU A 344 12.42 -2.05 20.16
CA LEU A 344 13.87 -1.89 20.31
C LEU A 344 14.54 -1.68 18.94
N PHE A 345 14.11 -2.44 17.93
CA PHE A 345 14.60 -2.27 16.56
C PHE A 345 14.29 -0.90 15.99
N CYS A 346 13.08 -0.38 16.21
CA CYS A 346 12.72 0.98 15.79
C CYS A 346 13.64 2.04 16.41
N VAL A 347 13.96 1.93 17.71
CA VAL A 347 14.84 2.89 18.39
C VAL A 347 16.28 2.79 17.88
N ILE A 348 16.80 1.58 17.72
CA ILE A 348 18.17 1.36 17.23
C ILE A 348 18.33 1.92 15.81
N PHE A 349 17.46 1.50 14.88
CA PHE A 349 17.55 1.92 13.49
C PHE A 349 17.17 3.40 13.30
N GLY A 350 16.24 3.93 14.10
CA GLY A 350 15.96 5.37 14.14
C GLY A 350 17.17 6.18 14.60
N SER A 351 17.89 5.71 15.62
CA SER A 351 19.14 6.34 16.07
C SER A 351 20.22 6.31 14.99
N ILE A 352 20.33 5.20 14.24
CA ILE A 352 21.24 5.11 13.08
C ILE A 352 20.90 6.17 12.03
N SER A 353 19.62 6.38 11.70
CA SER A 353 19.20 7.43 10.78
C SER A 353 19.54 8.83 11.30
N VAL A 354 19.35 9.10 12.59
CA VAL A 354 19.70 10.39 13.21
C VAL A 354 21.21 10.64 13.09
N VAL A 355 22.04 9.63 13.37
CA VAL A 355 23.50 9.73 13.17
C VAL A 355 23.83 9.99 11.70
N GLY A 356 23.17 9.29 10.77
CA GLY A 356 23.34 9.51 9.33
C GLY A 356 23.07 10.96 8.93
N TYR A 357 21.94 11.53 9.35
CA TYR A 357 21.66 12.96 9.11
C TYR A 357 22.66 13.89 9.80
N GLY A 358 23.09 13.58 11.01
CA GLY A 358 24.12 14.34 11.71
C GLY A 358 25.44 14.40 10.92
N VAL A 359 25.83 13.28 10.30
CA VAL A 359 27.02 13.21 9.44
C VAL A 359 26.80 13.98 8.12
N LEU A 360 25.60 13.94 7.52
CA LEU A 360 25.28 14.73 6.33
C LEU A 360 25.35 16.26 6.57
N LEU A 361 25.12 16.70 7.80
CA LEU A 361 25.21 18.11 8.19
C LEU A 361 26.64 18.52 8.63
N ALA A 362 27.51 17.56 8.89
CA ALA A 362 28.87 17.81 9.33
C ALA A 362 29.80 18.15 8.15
N ASP A 363 30.84 18.93 8.43
CA ASP A 363 31.91 19.22 7.47
C ASP A 363 32.89 18.04 7.42
N VAL A 364 32.58 17.07 6.55
CA VAL A 364 33.36 15.83 6.37
C VAL A 364 33.60 15.57 4.89
N ALA A 365 34.52 14.65 4.58
CA ALA A 365 34.82 14.30 3.20
C ALA A 365 33.60 13.69 2.47
N THR A 366 33.52 13.89 1.15
CA THR A 366 32.47 13.37 0.26
C THR A 366 32.16 11.88 0.45
N SER A 367 33.18 11.04 0.65
CA SER A 367 32.99 9.60 0.87
C SER A 367 32.23 9.30 2.17
N VAL A 368 32.41 10.13 3.19
CA VAL A 368 31.73 10.02 4.49
C VAL A 368 30.28 10.49 4.36
N HIS A 369 30.00 11.54 3.59
CA HIS A 369 28.62 11.94 3.27
C HIS A 369 27.89 10.85 2.48
N TYR A 370 28.55 10.23 1.50
CA TYR A 370 27.93 9.13 0.75
C TYR A 370 27.65 7.92 1.66
N PHE A 371 28.59 7.57 2.55
CA PHE A 371 28.35 6.56 3.59
C PHE A 371 27.16 6.91 4.50
N ALA A 372 26.99 8.19 4.83
CA ALA A 372 25.86 8.64 5.63
C ALA A 372 24.50 8.41 4.92
N CYS A 373 24.44 8.52 3.59
CA CYS A 373 23.24 8.14 2.82
C CYS A 373 22.84 6.66 3.05
N PHE A 374 23.81 5.76 3.18
CA PHE A 374 23.54 4.35 3.52
C PHE A 374 23.00 4.18 4.94
N LEU A 375 23.54 4.93 5.91
CA LEU A 375 23.04 4.90 7.29
C LEU A 375 21.60 5.38 7.37
N VAL A 376 21.29 6.50 6.71
CA VAL A 376 19.93 7.03 6.64
C VAL A 376 19.00 6.02 5.99
N ALA A 377 19.34 5.48 4.82
CA ALA A 377 18.50 4.51 4.12
C ALA A 377 18.28 3.22 4.94
N GLY A 378 19.34 2.69 5.57
CA GLY A 378 19.26 1.48 6.40
C GLY A 378 18.35 1.65 7.61
N GLY A 379 18.42 2.79 8.30
CA GLY A 379 17.54 3.10 9.42
C GLY A 379 16.11 3.42 9.01
N LEU A 380 15.95 4.19 7.93
CA LEU A 380 14.68 4.73 7.49
C LEU A 380 13.63 3.66 7.18
N TYR A 381 13.96 2.70 6.31
CA TYR A 381 12.98 1.71 5.87
C TYR A 381 12.56 0.76 7.00
N VAL A 382 13.45 0.49 7.96
CA VAL A 382 13.12 -0.26 9.17
C VAL A 382 12.07 0.46 10.01
N VAL A 383 12.29 1.75 10.27
CA VAL A 383 11.43 2.54 11.17
C VAL A 383 10.08 2.86 10.52
N VAL A 384 9.99 2.95 9.19
CA VAL A 384 8.71 3.13 8.49
C VAL A 384 7.85 1.86 8.57
N GLY A 385 8.40 0.70 8.17
CA GLY A 385 7.60 -0.50 7.96
C GLY A 385 7.27 -1.27 9.25
N LEU A 386 8.16 -1.26 10.24
CA LEU A 386 8.03 -2.12 11.42
C LEU A 386 6.91 -1.69 12.40
N PRO A 387 6.70 -0.39 12.70
CA PRO A 387 5.59 0.06 13.55
C PRO A 387 4.21 -0.18 12.92
N LEU A 388 4.09 -0.09 11.60
CA LEU A 388 2.82 -0.32 10.91
C LEU A 388 2.39 -1.80 10.96
N ALA A 389 3.36 -2.72 10.88
CA ALA A 389 3.10 -4.15 11.12
C ALA A 389 2.69 -4.44 12.58
N TRP A 390 3.13 -3.62 13.54
CA TRP A 390 2.75 -3.73 14.95
C TRP A 390 1.28 -3.36 15.18
N ASP A 391 0.81 -2.23 14.64
CA ASP A 391 -0.57 -1.76 14.83
C ASP A 391 -1.61 -2.73 14.24
N VAL A 392 -1.33 -3.31 13.06
CA VAL A 392 -2.19 -4.33 12.44
C VAL A 392 -2.26 -5.60 13.32
N GLY A 393 -1.18 -5.96 14.02
CA GLY A 393 -1.14 -7.11 14.91
C GLY A 393 -1.82 -6.88 16.27
N GLU A 394 -1.68 -5.70 16.87
CA GLU A 394 -2.26 -5.40 18.19
C GLU A 394 -3.78 -5.23 18.16
N ARG A 395 -4.34 -4.60 17.11
CA ARG A 395 -5.81 -4.50 16.96
C ARG A 395 -6.47 -5.88 16.83
N GLY A 396 -5.72 -6.91 16.45
CA GLY A 396 -6.17 -8.30 16.47
C GLY A 396 -6.36 -8.89 17.87
N HIS A 397 -5.65 -8.40 18.88
CA HIS A 397 -5.70 -8.91 20.26
C HIS A 397 -6.76 -8.22 21.13
N VAL A 398 -7.10 -6.97 20.84
CA VAL A 398 -8.01 -6.17 21.67
C VAL A 398 -9.48 -6.54 21.45
N ASP A 399 -9.85 -6.98 20.24
CA ASP A 399 -11.22 -7.40 19.89
C ASP A 399 -11.69 -8.67 20.64
N VAL A 400 -10.78 -9.47 21.21
CA VAL A 400 -11.12 -10.72 21.91
C VAL A 400 -11.65 -10.46 23.33
N LEU A 401 -11.49 -9.24 23.88
CA LEU A 401 -11.73 -8.99 25.30
C LEU A 401 -12.97 -8.14 25.63
N GLN A 402 -13.74 -7.62 24.66
CA GLN A 402 -14.92 -6.79 24.99
C GLN A 402 -16.12 -6.98 24.03
N ALA A 403 -17.15 -7.71 24.49
CA ALA A 403 -18.56 -7.58 24.09
C ALA A 403 -19.41 -7.51 25.38
N PRO A 404 -20.50 -6.70 25.51
CA PRO A 404 -21.79 -6.95 24.81
C PRO A 404 -22.79 -5.75 24.54
N SER A 405 -23.66 -5.91 23.51
CA SER A 405 -25.14 -5.61 23.28
C SER A 405 -25.89 -4.31 23.78
N PRO A 406 -27.15 -3.97 23.32
CA PRO A 406 -27.59 -3.41 22.02
C PRO A 406 -28.57 -2.18 22.05
N MET A 407 -28.67 -1.43 20.92
CA MET A 407 -29.82 -0.63 20.36
C MET A 407 -30.26 0.75 20.94
N PRO A 408 -31.01 1.63 20.21
CA PRO A 408 -30.80 2.14 18.83
C PRO A 408 -31.18 3.66 18.59
N ARG A 409 -30.90 4.13 17.35
CA ARG A 409 -31.52 5.21 16.51
C ARG A 409 -30.83 6.58 16.37
N ASP A 410 -30.74 6.96 15.09
CA ASP A 410 -30.41 8.25 14.47
C ASP A 410 -28.93 8.62 14.23
N ILE A 411 -28.35 7.99 13.19
CA ILE A 411 -26.97 8.17 12.72
C ILE A 411 -26.85 9.26 11.62
N PHE A 412 -27.95 9.68 10.99
CA PHE A 412 -27.89 10.56 9.81
C PHE A 412 -27.65 12.05 10.12
N ALA A 413 -27.85 12.50 11.37
CA ALA A 413 -27.76 13.92 11.71
C ALA A 413 -26.35 14.41 12.14
N VAL A 414 -25.44 13.49 12.52
CA VAL A 414 -24.17 13.88 13.18
C VAL A 414 -23.01 14.08 12.19
N MET A 415 -23.09 13.47 11.00
CA MET A 415 -22.00 13.56 10.00
C MET A 415 -21.95 14.88 9.22
N LEU A 416 -22.99 15.72 9.31
CA LEU A 416 -23.08 16.99 8.57
C LEU A 416 -22.79 18.23 9.42
N SER A 417 -22.38 18.08 10.69
CA SER A 417 -22.15 19.22 11.60
C SER A 417 -20.81 19.21 12.35
N ALA A 418 -19.80 18.50 11.84
CA ALA A 418 -18.41 18.55 12.33
C ALA A 418 -17.50 18.71 11.12
#